data_AF-A0A7D9E516-F1
#
_entry.id   AF-A0A7D9E516-F1
#
_cell.length_a   1.000
_cell.length_b   1.000
_cell.length_c   1.000
_cell.angle_alpha   90.00
_cell.angle_beta   90.00
_cell.angle_gamma   90.00
#
_symmetry.space_group_name_H-M   'P 1'
#
loop_
_entity.id
_entity.type
_entity.pdbx_description
1 polymer ?
#
loop_
_entity_poly.entity_id
_entity_poly.type
_entity_poly.pdbx_seq_one_letter_code
_entity_poly.pdbx_strand_id
1 'polypeptide(L)'
;MLTSTIEDIEAALVEQRANLLPDTVKDELQFRVKQAKSAILAWKSHLLRSVNQDAARTDVLEKLDESSVLLVQDWAMKYLPRKYRESQKDWFGKRGIPWHITVATRKGVTGDVEMLTLVHILPSCSQDNCAVLAVMADVIKQLKSIMPGLKSVFYRQDNAGCYHCGPITASARVLGLQHGVTVKGLDFSDPQGGKGPCDRKAATIKSHMRIHLNSGNDIEEQPTNAPDVFTCPEEGCNQTFLRHSSLQRHLDCEKHSRVLECESLLDKAVLSYAEALEGQAVSIPEIGATEGKEMTPVVNCAADLAMGWALKSSSKKARFSKKQKDYLIGKFQIGEKTGQKADPSSVARAMLTIRNVNRERMFTSEEFLTSSQVTSFFSRLAAKKRLSEEGNDEDDEDFDDLENAAMEAHIELLTNEVACELVPQHPIMYKTYNLCDIISRSQLKKFNISALKEICDSLMIDATDVSAKRKQPYIEKIEEFCTGCTCRG
;
A
#
# COMPACT_ATOMS: atom_id res chain seq x y z
N MET A 1 -0.52 -13.71 -29.95
CA MET A 1 -0.57 -12.25 -30.11
C MET A 1 0.62 -11.60 -29.40
N LEU A 2 0.61 -11.26 -28.10
CA LEU A 2 1.74 -10.50 -27.53
C LEU A 2 3.06 -11.29 -27.39
N THR A 3 3.00 -12.59 -27.07
CA THR A 3 4.20 -13.45 -26.97
C THR A 3 4.85 -13.62 -28.34
N SER A 4 4.05 -13.91 -29.37
CA SER A 4 4.53 -14.00 -30.75
C SER A 4 5.13 -12.66 -31.22
N THR A 5 4.52 -11.51 -30.90
CA THR A 5 5.11 -10.20 -31.25
C THR A 5 6.47 -9.95 -30.57
N ILE A 6 6.66 -10.40 -29.33
CA ILE A 6 7.98 -10.28 -28.66
C ILE A 6 9.01 -11.18 -29.36
N GLU A 7 8.62 -12.40 -29.70
CA GLU A 7 9.46 -13.36 -30.44
C GLU A 7 9.82 -12.82 -31.83
N ASP A 8 8.88 -12.21 -32.54
CA ASP A 8 9.10 -11.58 -33.85
C ASP A 8 10.07 -10.39 -33.76
N ILE A 9 9.96 -9.56 -32.71
CA ILE A 9 10.90 -8.45 -32.47
C ILE A 9 12.31 -8.98 -32.15
N GLU A 10 12.41 -10.05 -31.35
CA GLU A 10 13.69 -10.68 -31.05
C GLU A 10 14.31 -11.33 -32.30
N ALA A 11 13.51 -12.02 -33.10
CA ALA A 11 13.93 -12.62 -34.37
C ALA A 11 14.41 -11.55 -35.36
N ALA A 12 13.65 -10.46 -35.53
CA ALA A 12 14.02 -9.34 -36.38
C ALA A 12 15.31 -8.65 -35.91
N LEU A 13 15.51 -8.52 -34.59
CA LEU A 13 16.76 -7.98 -34.02
C LEU A 13 17.96 -8.89 -34.29
N VAL A 14 17.76 -10.21 -34.23
CA VAL A 14 18.79 -11.21 -34.56
C VAL A 14 19.11 -11.21 -36.05
N GLU A 15 18.11 -11.10 -36.92
CA GLU A 15 18.26 -11.04 -38.37
C GLU A 15 18.98 -9.75 -38.82
N GLN A 16 18.59 -8.61 -38.24
CA GLN A 16 19.22 -7.31 -38.50
C GLN A 16 20.64 -7.20 -37.89
N ARG A 17 21.04 -8.13 -37.01
CA ARG A 17 22.32 -8.09 -36.29
C ARG A 17 23.55 -8.09 -37.19
N ALA A 18 23.43 -8.65 -38.40
CA ALA A 18 24.47 -8.66 -39.43
C ALA A 18 24.52 -7.37 -40.27
N ASN A 19 23.40 -6.64 -40.34
CA ASN A 19 23.23 -5.44 -41.18
C ASN A 19 23.37 -4.12 -40.38
N LEU A 20 23.32 -4.19 -39.05
CA LEU A 20 23.46 -3.05 -38.15
C LEU A 20 24.94 -2.67 -37.97
N LEU A 21 25.40 -1.68 -38.71
CA LEU A 21 26.63 -0.92 -38.43
C LEU A 21 26.23 0.48 -37.93
N PRO A 22 26.78 0.97 -36.80
CA PRO A 22 27.86 0.41 -35.96
C PRO A 22 27.36 -0.46 -34.77
N ASP A 23 28.27 -1.24 -34.16
CA ASP A 23 28.01 -2.08 -32.95
C ASP A 23 27.37 -1.32 -31.78
N THR A 24 27.55 0.00 -31.70
CA THR A 24 26.90 0.85 -30.70
C THR A 24 25.39 0.86 -30.82
N VAL A 25 24.86 0.86 -32.04
CA VAL A 25 23.40 0.84 -32.31
C VAL A 25 22.82 -0.53 -31.96
N LYS A 26 23.60 -1.59 -32.21
CA LYS A 26 23.23 -2.97 -31.86
C LYS A 26 23.11 -3.18 -30.35
N ASP A 27 24.07 -2.73 -29.56
CA ASP A 27 24.00 -2.83 -28.09
C ASP A 27 22.87 -1.99 -27.50
N GLU A 28 22.64 -0.79 -28.05
CA GLU A 28 21.54 0.07 -27.66
C GLU A 28 20.18 -0.58 -27.94
N LEU A 29 19.98 -1.11 -29.15
CA LEU A 29 18.74 -1.80 -29.53
C LEU A 29 18.53 -3.05 -28.68
N GLN A 30 19.58 -3.84 -28.41
CA GLN A 30 19.50 -5.00 -27.52
C GLN A 30 19.07 -4.60 -26.10
N PHE A 31 19.65 -3.53 -25.55
CA PHE A 31 19.25 -3.02 -24.24
C PHE A 31 17.78 -2.57 -24.23
N ARG A 32 17.34 -1.83 -25.24
CA ARG A 32 15.95 -1.36 -25.38
C ARG A 32 14.95 -2.51 -25.51
N VAL A 33 15.24 -3.51 -26.35
CA VAL A 33 14.39 -4.70 -26.52
C VAL A 33 14.30 -5.49 -25.21
N LYS A 34 15.42 -5.69 -24.52
CA LYS A 34 15.45 -6.33 -23.19
C LYS A 34 14.58 -5.57 -22.18
N GLN A 35 14.69 -4.24 -22.14
CA GLN A 35 13.89 -3.40 -21.25
C GLN A 35 12.40 -3.47 -21.60
N ALA A 36 12.04 -3.38 -22.89
CA ALA A 36 10.67 -3.47 -23.37
C ALA A 36 10.04 -4.83 -23.03
N LYS A 37 10.75 -5.93 -23.29
CA LYS A 37 10.31 -7.29 -22.91
C LYS A 37 10.10 -7.40 -21.40
N SER A 38 11.03 -6.89 -20.60
CA SER A 38 10.88 -6.86 -19.14
C SER A 38 9.67 -6.04 -18.69
N ALA A 39 9.43 -4.88 -19.30
CA ALA A 39 8.26 -4.05 -18.99
C ALA A 39 6.94 -4.73 -19.37
N ILE A 40 6.89 -5.39 -20.53
CA ILE A 40 5.72 -6.17 -20.97
C ILE A 40 5.44 -7.33 -20.03
N LEU A 41 6.47 -8.08 -19.63
CA LEU A 41 6.33 -9.17 -18.67
C LEU A 41 5.88 -8.65 -17.30
N ALA A 42 6.46 -7.55 -16.82
CA ALA A 42 6.07 -6.92 -15.57
C ALA A 42 4.61 -6.45 -15.60
N TRP A 43 4.15 -5.89 -16.72
CA TRP A 43 2.76 -5.50 -16.94
C TRP A 43 1.83 -6.71 -16.95
N LYS A 44 2.17 -7.80 -17.67
CA LYS A 44 1.41 -9.05 -17.64
C LYS A 44 1.30 -9.62 -16.22
N SER A 45 2.41 -9.66 -15.48
CA SER A 45 2.40 -10.10 -14.08
C SER A 45 1.53 -9.20 -13.21
N HIS A 46 1.58 -7.87 -13.43
CA HIS A 46 0.72 -6.93 -12.72
C HIS A 46 -0.77 -7.18 -13.01
N LEU A 47 -1.18 -7.36 -14.27
CA LEU A 47 -2.57 -7.67 -14.61
C LEU A 47 -3.07 -8.94 -13.89
N LEU A 48 -2.28 -10.01 -13.91
CA LEU A 48 -2.64 -11.26 -13.24
C LEU A 48 -2.78 -11.06 -11.72
N ARG A 49 -1.85 -10.33 -11.10
CA ARG A 49 -1.94 -10.00 -9.67
C ARG A 49 -3.18 -9.15 -9.36
N SER A 50 -3.50 -8.14 -10.18
CA SER A 50 -4.67 -7.29 -10.00
C SER A 50 -5.97 -8.09 -10.06
N VAL A 51 -6.12 -8.99 -11.04
CA VAL A 51 -7.30 -9.87 -11.14
C VAL A 51 -7.45 -10.75 -9.89
N ASN A 52 -6.37 -11.40 -9.46
CA ASN A 52 -6.40 -12.24 -8.27
C ASN A 52 -6.71 -11.43 -6.99
N GLN A 53 -6.20 -10.21 -6.89
CA GLN A 53 -6.46 -9.33 -5.75
C GLN A 53 -7.89 -8.80 -5.70
N ASP A 54 -8.53 -8.60 -6.86
CA ASP A 54 -9.94 -8.24 -6.95
C ASP A 54 -10.85 -9.42 -6.62
N ALA A 55 -10.48 -10.63 -7.03
CA ALA A 55 -11.16 -11.86 -6.60
C ALA A 55 -11.09 -12.00 -5.08
N ALA A 56 -9.90 -11.91 -4.47
CA ALA A 56 -9.73 -11.97 -3.02
C ALA A 56 -10.54 -10.89 -2.27
N ARG A 57 -10.59 -9.66 -2.81
CA ARG A 57 -11.44 -8.58 -2.25
C ARG A 57 -12.92 -8.96 -2.27
N THR A 58 -13.37 -9.56 -3.37
CA THR A 58 -14.77 -9.96 -3.55
C THR A 58 -15.11 -11.11 -2.59
N ASP A 59 -14.25 -12.11 -2.46
CA ASP A 59 -14.41 -13.21 -1.50
C ASP A 59 -14.55 -12.70 -0.05
N VAL A 60 -13.75 -11.70 0.34
CA VAL A 60 -13.85 -11.11 1.68
C VAL A 60 -15.19 -10.39 1.86
N LEU A 61 -15.60 -9.58 0.88
CA LEU A 61 -16.89 -8.87 0.91
C LEU A 61 -18.06 -9.84 0.99
N GLU A 62 -18.00 -10.98 0.30
CA GLU A 62 -19.02 -12.02 0.36
C GLU A 62 -19.10 -12.66 1.75
N LYS A 63 -17.95 -12.91 2.38
CA LYS A 63 -17.83 -13.50 3.73
C LYS A 63 -18.15 -12.55 4.88
N LEU A 64 -18.34 -11.24 4.63
CA LEU A 64 -18.71 -10.31 5.68
C LEU A 64 -20.08 -10.67 6.28
N ASP A 65 -20.16 -10.56 7.60
CA ASP A 65 -21.33 -10.77 8.45
C ASP A 65 -21.53 -9.56 9.37
N GLU A 66 -22.58 -9.57 10.19
CA GLU A 66 -22.92 -8.47 11.12
C GLU A 66 -21.84 -8.20 12.19
N SER A 67 -20.91 -9.14 12.39
CA SER A 67 -19.84 -9.09 13.38
C SER A 67 -18.46 -8.90 12.77
N SER A 68 -18.38 -8.60 11.47
CA SER A 68 -17.13 -8.45 10.74
C SER A 68 -17.10 -7.23 9.83
N VAL A 69 -15.89 -6.69 9.63
CA VAL A 69 -15.65 -5.45 8.90
C VAL A 69 -14.43 -5.61 7.99
N LEU A 70 -14.53 -5.12 6.76
CA LEU A 70 -13.38 -4.93 5.86
C LEU A 70 -12.87 -3.49 6.01
N LEU A 71 -11.59 -3.34 6.34
CA LEU A 71 -10.90 -2.07 6.54
C LEU A 71 -9.97 -1.82 5.37
N VAL A 72 -10.28 -0.81 4.56
CA VAL A 72 -9.36 -0.29 3.55
C VAL A 72 -8.62 0.90 4.14
N GLN A 73 -7.29 0.89 4.10
CA GLN A 73 -6.46 1.94 4.70
C GLN A 73 -5.46 2.51 3.70
N ASP A 74 -5.33 3.83 3.68
CA ASP A 74 -4.34 4.51 2.86
C ASP A 74 -3.92 5.87 3.43
N TRP A 75 -2.69 6.25 3.11
CA TRP A 75 -2.20 7.60 3.32
C TRP A 75 -2.69 8.50 2.19
N ALA A 76 -3.49 9.50 2.53
CA ALA A 76 -3.85 10.50 1.56
C ALA A 76 -2.66 11.44 1.28
N MET A 77 -2.60 11.99 0.08
CA MET A 77 -1.65 13.07 -0.22
C MET A 77 -1.79 14.19 0.81
N LYS A 78 -0.66 14.61 1.39
CA LYS A 78 -0.61 15.63 2.44
C LYS A 78 -1.40 16.87 2.07
N TYR A 79 -2.22 17.35 3.00
CA TYR A 79 -3.00 18.57 2.80
C TYR A 79 -2.16 19.79 3.16
N LEU A 80 -2.07 20.77 2.27
CA LEU A 80 -1.43 22.06 2.59
C LEU A 80 -2.49 22.98 3.20
N PRO A 81 -2.35 23.43 4.46
CA PRO A 81 -3.26 24.40 5.08
C PRO A 81 -3.36 25.68 4.26
N ARG A 82 -4.58 26.21 4.08
CA ARG A 82 -4.83 27.36 3.19
C ARG A 82 -5.68 28.41 3.89
N LYS A 83 -5.37 29.68 3.64
CA LYS A 83 -6.27 30.79 3.93
C LYS A 83 -7.07 31.17 2.69
N TYR A 84 -8.27 31.72 2.86
CA TYR A 84 -9.04 32.25 1.74
C TYR A 84 -8.27 33.36 1.02
N ARG A 85 -7.57 34.19 1.80
CA ARG A 85 -6.61 35.19 1.30
C ARG A 85 -5.26 34.92 1.90
N GLU A 86 -4.31 34.55 1.06
CA GLU A 86 -2.97 34.20 1.47
C GLU A 86 -1.95 34.91 0.58
N SER A 87 -0.92 35.50 1.19
CA SER A 87 0.16 36.10 0.41
C SER A 87 1.05 35.01 -0.18
N GLN A 88 1.67 35.29 -1.33
CA GLN A 88 2.61 34.35 -1.95
C GLN A 88 3.78 33.98 -1.01
N LYS A 89 4.17 34.91 -0.13
CA LYS A 89 5.21 34.70 0.88
C LYS A 89 4.76 33.72 1.97
N ASP A 90 3.51 33.81 2.40
CA ASP A 90 2.96 32.93 3.45
C ASP A 90 2.67 31.52 2.92
N TRP A 91 2.41 31.41 1.61
CA TRP A 91 2.24 30.13 0.93
C TRP A 91 3.55 29.37 0.73
N PHE A 92 4.63 30.09 0.41
CA PHE A 92 5.92 29.49 0.08
C PHE A 92 6.57 28.87 1.33
N GLY A 93 6.79 27.55 1.29
CA GLY A 93 7.42 26.80 2.38
C GLY A 93 6.44 26.15 3.37
N LYS A 94 5.12 26.22 3.14
CA LYS A 94 4.15 25.50 3.96
C LYS A 94 4.38 23.99 3.95
N ARG A 95 4.31 23.40 5.15
CA ARG A 95 4.39 21.95 5.33
C ARG A 95 3.00 21.34 5.16
N GLY A 96 2.92 20.31 4.33
CA GLY A 96 1.68 19.53 4.21
C GLY A 96 1.44 18.68 5.45
N ILE A 97 0.21 18.68 5.94
CA ILE A 97 -0.27 17.87 7.06
C ILE A 97 -0.50 16.44 6.57
N PRO A 98 0.18 15.43 7.15
CA PRO A 98 -0.15 14.03 6.94
C PRO A 98 -1.53 13.70 7.50
N TRP A 99 -2.29 12.92 6.74
CA TRP A 99 -3.58 12.42 7.18
C TRP A 99 -3.82 11.06 6.57
N HIS A 100 -4.41 10.18 7.37
CA HIS A 100 -4.67 8.79 7.03
C HIS A 100 -6.17 8.55 6.98
N ILE A 101 -6.62 7.76 6.01
CA ILE A 101 -8.02 7.43 5.82
C ILE A 101 -8.20 5.93 6.03
N THR A 102 -9.19 5.57 6.84
CA THR A 102 -9.70 4.20 6.93
C THR A 102 -11.15 4.19 6.48
N VAL A 103 -11.47 3.37 5.48
CA VAL A 103 -12.85 3.09 5.08
C VAL A 103 -13.20 1.70 5.60
N ALA A 104 -14.11 1.67 6.57
CA ALA A 104 -14.66 0.45 7.15
C ALA A 104 -15.97 0.09 6.43
N THR A 105 -15.99 -1.08 5.81
CA THR A 105 -17.14 -1.61 5.08
C THR A 105 -17.72 -2.80 5.85
N ARG A 106 -19.02 -2.81 6.09
CA ARG A 106 -19.75 -3.91 6.73
C ARG A 106 -21.03 -4.25 5.97
N LYS A 107 -21.61 -5.41 6.25
CA LYS A 107 -22.98 -5.74 5.85
C LYS A 107 -23.92 -5.53 7.03
N GLY A 108 -24.98 -4.75 6.81
CA GLY A 108 -26.07 -4.58 7.76
C GLY A 108 -26.95 -5.82 7.84
N VAL A 109 -27.91 -5.83 8.77
CA VAL A 109 -28.84 -6.94 9.02
C VAL A 109 -29.69 -7.28 7.78
N THR A 110 -29.99 -6.28 6.95
CA THR A 110 -30.76 -6.40 5.70
C THR A 110 -29.91 -6.88 4.52
N GLY A 111 -28.59 -7.05 4.71
CA GLY A 111 -27.63 -7.35 3.65
C GLY A 111 -27.08 -6.13 2.92
N ASP A 112 -27.54 -4.93 3.26
CA ASP A 112 -27.05 -3.68 2.68
C ASP A 112 -25.59 -3.41 3.08
N VAL A 113 -24.82 -2.86 2.16
CA VAL A 113 -23.42 -2.50 2.42
C VAL A 113 -23.37 -1.11 3.06
N GLU A 114 -22.85 -1.06 4.28
CA GLU A 114 -22.67 0.17 5.03
C GLU A 114 -21.18 0.52 5.11
N MET A 115 -20.86 1.81 4.98
CA MET A 115 -19.49 2.31 5.03
C MET A 115 -19.32 3.40 6.07
N LEU A 116 -18.34 3.25 6.95
CA LEU A 116 -17.86 4.28 7.86
C LEU A 116 -16.48 4.77 7.40
N THR A 117 -16.24 6.08 7.40
CA THR A 117 -14.93 6.65 7.09
C THR A 117 -14.35 7.28 8.34
N LEU A 118 -13.16 6.83 8.73
CA LEU A 118 -12.38 7.36 9.84
C LEU A 118 -11.19 8.12 9.24
N VAL A 119 -10.94 9.32 9.75
CA VAL A 119 -9.85 10.19 9.27
C VAL A 119 -8.96 10.56 10.45
N HIS A 120 -7.68 10.23 10.34
CA HIS A 120 -6.66 10.57 11.34
C HIS A 120 -5.79 11.68 10.79
N ILE A 121 -5.85 12.86 11.40
CA ILE A 121 -4.99 14.00 11.07
C ILE A 121 -3.77 13.94 11.99
N LEU A 122 -2.56 13.91 11.41
CA LEU A 122 -1.33 13.60 12.12
C LEU A 122 -0.26 14.68 11.83
N PRO A 123 -0.34 15.86 12.48
CA PRO A 123 0.48 17.03 12.13
C PRO A 123 1.99 16.79 12.17
N SER A 124 2.46 15.99 13.13
CA SER A 124 3.87 15.62 13.31
C SER A 124 4.06 14.12 13.14
N CYS A 125 4.01 13.65 11.89
CA CYS A 125 4.12 12.23 11.58
C CYS A 125 5.05 11.95 10.38
N SER A 126 5.90 10.94 10.55
CA SER A 126 6.85 10.36 9.58
C SER A 126 6.18 9.44 8.55
N GLN A 127 4.91 9.08 8.75
CA GLN A 127 4.16 8.09 7.94
C GLN A 127 4.84 6.71 7.93
N ASP A 128 5.45 6.33 9.04
CA ASP A 128 6.11 5.06 9.25
C ASP A 128 5.15 3.95 9.73
N ASN A 129 5.70 2.77 9.98
CA ASN A 129 4.92 1.63 10.46
C ASN A 129 4.34 1.86 11.87
N CYS A 130 5.02 2.60 12.74
CA CYS A 130 4.52 2.91 14.08
C CYS A 130 3.25 3.76 14.00
N ALA A 131 3.23 4.76 13.11
CA ALA A 131 2.04 5.57 12.86
C ALA A 131 0.87 4.72 12.33
N VAL A 132 1.14 3.78 11.42
CA VAL A 132 0.11 2.85 10.91
C VAL A 132 -0.43 1.96 12.02
N LEU A 133 0.43 1.39 12.88
CA LEU A 133 0.00 0.58 14.03
C LEU A 133 -0.90 1.37 15.00
N ALA A 134 -0.53 2.62 15.30
CA ALA A 134 -1.34 3.51 16.14
C ALA A 134 -2.72 3.76 15.53
N VAL A 135 -2.77 3.99 14.20
CA VAL A 135 -4.04 4.12 13.46
C VAL A 135 -4.85 2.83 13.52
N MET A 136 -4.25 1.66 13.30
CA MET A 136 -4.94 0.37 13.38
C MET A 136 -5.54 0.14 14.78
N ALA A 137 -4.79 0.43 15.84
CA ALA A 137 -5.24 0.30 17.22
C ALA A 137 -6.46 1.20 17.49
N ASP A 138 -6.37 2.48 17.11
CA ASP A 138 -7.44 3.44 17.32
C ASP A 138 -8.69 3.11 16.48
N VAL A 139 -8.52 2.67 15.23
CA VAL A 139 -9.62 2.19 14.38
C VAL A 139 -10.36 1.04 15.03
N ILE A 140 -9.64 0.00 15.50
CA ILE A 140 -10.26 -1.15 16.16
C ILE A 140 -11.03 -0.70 17.41
N LYS A 141 -10.41 0.16 18.23
CA LYS A 141 -11.03 0.73 19.42
C LYS A 141 -12.32 1.49 19.10
N GLN A 142 -12.30 2.40 18.12
CA GLN A 142 -13.46 3.17 17.69
C GLN A 142 -14.58 2.27 17.15
N LEU A 143 -14.22 1.30 16.29
CA LEU A 143 -15.19 0.36 15.75
C LEU A 143 -15.82 -0.51 16.83
N LYS A 144 -15.04 -0.95 17.83
CA LYS A 144 -15.57 -1.72 18.97
C LYS A 144 -16.53 -0.88 19.83
N SER A 145 -16.29 0.42 19.95
CA SER A 145 -17.20 1.35 20.62
C SER A 145 -18.50 1.56 19.84
N ILE A 146 -18.42 1.68 18.51
CA ILE A 146 -19.58 1.89 17.63
C ILE A 146 -20.38 0.59 17.44
N MET A 147 -19.69 -0.54 17.41
CA MET A 147 -20.22 -1.89 17.22
C MET A 147 -19.63 -2.83 18.29
N PRO A 148 -20.24 -2.91 19.48
CA PRO A 148 -19.78 -3.79 20.56
C PRO A 148 -19.70 -5.27 20.15
N GLY A 149 -20.58 -5.70 19.23
CA GLY A 149 -20.64 -7.04 18.66
C GLY A 149 -19.52 -7.38 17.67
N LEU A 150 -18.60 -6.47 17.35
CA LEU A 150 -17.50 -6.71 16.42
C LEU A 150 -16.61 -7.86 16.91
N LYS A 151 -16.50 -8.93 16.12
CA LYS A 151 -15.67 -10.11 16.43
C LYS A 151 -14.43 -10.20 15.56
N SER A 152 -14.49 -9.73 14.31
CA SER A 152 -13.36 -9.87 13.40
C SER A 152 -13.22 -8.74 12.40
N VAL A 153 -12.01 -8.51 11.92
CA VAL A 153 -11.70 -7.54 10.87
C VAL A 153 -10.80 -8.13 9.81
N PHE A 154 -10.93 -7.64 8.59
CA PHE A 154 -10.04 -7.89 7.47
C PHE A 154 -9.40 -6.57 7.08
N TYR A 155 -8.10 -6.56 6.85
CA TYR A 155 -7.39 -5.37 6.40
C TYR A 155 -7.02 -5.48 4.94
N ARG A 156 -7.19 -4.37 4.22
CA ARG A 156 -6.65 -4.14 2.89
C ARG A 156 -5.89 -2.82 2.88
N GLN A 157 -4.59 -2.89 2.75
CA GLN A 157 -3.70 -1.73 2.87
C GLN A 157 -2.94 -1.49 1.56
N ASP A 158 -2.22 -0.38 1.46
CA ASP A 158 -1.22 -0.20 0.41
C ASP A 158 -0.06 -1.20 0.57
N ASN A 159 0.65 -1.49 -0.51
CA ASN A 159 1.85 -2.32 -0.49
C ASN A 159 3.13 -1.48 -0.25
N ALA A 160 3.00 -0.31 0.39
CA ALA A 160 4.13 0.51 0.82
C ALA A 160 4.77 -0.09 2.09
N GLY A 161 6.08 0.16 2.29
CA GLY A 161 6.84 -0.43 3.40
C GLY A 161 6.37 -0.03 4.80
N CYS A 162 5.56 1.02 4.95
CA CYS A 162 4.92 1.36 6.22
C CYS A 162 3.71 0.47 6.57
N TYR A 163 3.13 -0.23 5.58
CA TYR A 163 2.06 -1.21 5.77
C TYR A 163 2.59 -2.64 5.62
N HIS A 164 3.32 -2.91 4.55
CA HIS A 164 3.83 -4.24 4.25
C HIS A 164 5.23 -4.42 4.83
N CYS A 165 5.30 -4.59 6.15
CA CYS A 165 6.53 -4.90 6.87
C CYS A 165 6.30 -5.89 8.01
N GLY A 166 7.40 -6.51 8.48
CA GLY A 166 7.41 -7.43 9.62
C GLY A 166 6.61 -6.92 10.84
N PRO A 167 6.90 -5.71 11.36
CA PRO A 167 6.19 -5.20 12.55
C PRO A 167 4.66 -5.09 12.38
N ILE A 168 4.17 -4.76 11.19
CA ILE A 168 2.72 -4.70 10.93
C ILE A 168 2.11 -6.10 10.97
N THR A 169 2.69 -7.04 10.20
CA THR A 169 2.22 -8.43 10.13
C THR A 169 2.21 -9.11 11.50
N ALA A 170 3.29 -8.87 12.25
CA ALA A 170 3.48 -9.31 13.62
C ALA A 170 2.41 -8.79 14.59
N SER A 171 2.27 -7.47 14.64
CA SER A 171 1.53 -6.79 15.70
C SER A 171 0.03 -6.73 15.43
N ALA A 172 -0.42 -6.86 14.18
CA ALA A 172 -1.83 -6.78 13.82
C ALA A 172 -2.70 -7.75 14.64
N ARG A 173 -2.21 -8.98 14.88
CA ARG A 173 -2.89 -9.97 15.71
C ARG A 173 -3.03 -9.49 17.16
N VAL A 174 -1.93 -9.04 17.76
CA VAL A 174 -1.87 -8.58 19.14
C VAL A 174 -2.81 -7.38 19.35
N LEU A 175 -2.77 -6.41 18.43
CA LEU A 175 -3.64 -5.24 18.45
C LEU A 175 -5.12 -5.61 18.43
N GLY A 176 -5.51 -6.58 17.60
CA GLY A 176 -6.87 -7.10 17.59
C GLY A 176 -7.26 -7.71 18.93
N LEU A 177 -6.41 -8.60 19.46
CA LEU A 177 -6.68 -9.33 20.71
C LEU A 177 -6.84 -8.41 21.92
N GLN A 178 -6.08 -7.31 22.00
CA GLN A 178 -6.22 -6.30 23.06
C GLN A 178 -7.64 -5.71 23.14
N HIS A 179 -8.39 -5.73 22.04
CA HIS A 179 -9.77 -5.25 21.96
C HIS A 179 -10.81 -6.36 21.78
N GLY A 180 -10.39 -7.63 21.89
CA GLY A 180 -11.27 -8.79 21.68
C GLY A 180 -11.79 -8.90 20.25
N VAL A 181 -10.98 -8.52 19.26
CA VAL A 181 -11.30 -8.56 17.83
C VAL A 181 -10.23 -9.38 17.09
N THR A 182 -10.65 -10.39 16.33
CA THR A 182 -9.71 -11.21 15.54
C THR A 182 -9.39 -10.54 14.21
N VAL A 183 -8.11 -10.26 13.95
CA VAL A 183 -7.65 -9.90 12.60
C VAL A 183 -7.55 -11.16 11.76
N LYS A 184 -8.46 -11.34 10.79
CA LYS A 184 -8.56 -12.57 9.97
C LYS A 184 -7.71 -12.56 8.72
N GLY A 185 -7.31 -11.38 8.23
CA GLY A 185 -6.51 -11.26 7.02
C GLY A 185 -5.86 -9.87 6.90
N LEU A 186 -4.67 -9.86 6.33
CA LEU A 186 -3.90 -8.68 5.94
C LEU A 186 -3.56 -8.78 4.47
N ASP A 187 -4.30 -8.04 3.63
CA ASP A 187 -4.07 -7.98 2.20
C ASP A 187 -3.38 -6.67 1.81
N PHE A 188 -2.41 -6.76 0.90
CA PHE A 188 -1.68 -5.59 0.40
C PHE A 188 -1.97 -5.38 -1.08
N SER A 189 -2.45 -4.18 -1.42
CA SER A 189 -2.88 -3.85 -2.78
C SER A 189 -1.68 -3.61 -3.70
N ASP A 190 -1.70 -4.14 -4.93
CA ASP A 190 -0.72 -3.77 -5.94
C ASP A 190 -0.82 -2.25 -6.23
N PRO A 191 0.29 -1.57 -6.57
CA PRO A 191 0.24 -0.20 -7.04
C PRO A 191 -0.93 0.08 -7.99
N GLN A 192 -1.67 1.16 -7.74
CA GLN A 192 -2.85 1.60 -8.49
C GLN A 192 -4.12 0.74 -8.36
N GLY A 193 -4.10 -0.34 -7.56
CA GLY A 193 -5.27 -1.18 -7.28
C GLY A 193 -5.75 -1.10 -5.83
N GLY A 194 -6.99 -1.52 -5.56
CA GLY A 194 -7.47 -1.83 -4.21
C GLY A 194 -7.79 -0.68 -3.23
N LYS A 195 -7.37 0.56 -3.53
CA LYS A 195 -7.48 1.72 -2.61
C LYS A 195 -8.59 2.73 -2.97
N GLY A 196 -9.34 2.44 -4.02
CA GLY A 196 -10.41 3.31 -4.54
C GLY A 196 -11.42 3.85 -3.52
N PRO A 197 -11.80 3.12 -2.44
CA PRO A 197 -12.64 3.70 -1.38
C PRO A 197 -11.98 4.87 -0.65
N CYS A 198 -10.70 4.75 -0.28
CA CYS A 198 -9.96 5.82 0.41
C CYS A 198 -9.74 7.02 -0.53
N ASP A 199 -9.37 6.77 -1.78
CA ASP A 199 -9.17 7.82 -2.79
C ASP A 199 -10.44 8.65 -3.03
N ARG A 200 -11.59 7.97 -3.19
CA ARG A 200 -12.89 8.64 -3.34
C ARG A 200 -13.23 9.50 -2.13
N LYS A 201 -13.04 8.98 -0.92
CA LYS A 201 -13.30 9.74 0.32
C LYS A 201 -12.33 10.92 0.47
N ALA A 202 -11.06 10.73 0.14
CA ALA A 202 -10.08 11.82 0.13
C ALA A 202 -10.51 12.94 -0.83
N ALA A 203 -10.95 12.57 -2.04
CA ALA A 203 -11.42 13.53 -3.04
C ALA A 203 -12.67 14.30 -2.55
N THR A 204 -13.65 13.61 -1.97
CA THR A 204 -14.84 14.24 -1.38
C THR A 204 -14.47 15.23 -0.27
N ILE A 205 -13.61 14.82 0.67
CA ILE A 205 -13.16 15.68 1.77
C ILE A 205 -12.44 16.92 1.22
N LYS A 206 -11.51 16.74 0.28
CA LYS A 206 -10.81 17.86 -0.37
C LYS A 206 -11.78 18.81 -1.09
N SER A 207 -12.85 18.28 -1.68
CA SER A 207 -13.90 19.10 -2.31
C SER A 207 -14.63 19.96 -1.28
N HIS A 208 -15.08 19.37 -0.17
CA HIS A 208 -15.75 20.11 0.91
C HIS A 208 -14.83 21.19 1.51
N MET A 209 -13.54 20.87 1.72
CA MET A 209 -12.54 21.83 2.16
C MET A 209 -12.41 22.99 1.15
N ARG A 210 -12.39 22.70 -0.15
CA ARG A 210 -12.33 23.75 -1.19
C ARG A 210 -13.56 24.65 -1.15
N ILE A 211 -14.76 24.08 -1.01
CA ILE A 211 -16.02 24.85 -0.90
C ILE A 211 -15.99 25.75 0.34
N HIS A 212 -15.57 25.21 1.49
CA HIS A 212 -15.45 25.97 2.73
C HIS A 212 -14.46 27.13 2.60
N LEU A 213 -13.29 26.88 2.00
CA LEU A 213 -12.27 27.88 1.70
C LEU A 213 -12.83 28.99 0.79
N ASN A 214 -13.46 28.61 -0.32
CA ASN A 214 -14.03 29.54 -1.29
C ASN A 214 -15.20 30.37 -0.72
N SER A 215 -15.83 29.92 0.36
CA SER A 215 -16.85 30.66 1.10
C SER A 215 -16.28 31.74 2.02
N GLY A 216 -14.97 32.00 1.97
CA GLY A 216 -14.31 33.04 2.75
C GLY A 216 -13.69 32.58 4.07
N ASN A 217 -13.68 31.27 4.35
CA ASN A 217 -13.16 30.72 5.60
C ASN A 217 -11.72 30.22 5.45
N ASP A 218 -10.95 30.26 6.52
CA ASP A 218 -9.59 29.72 6.55
C ASP A 218 -9.59 28.24 7.00
N ILE A 219 -8.67 27.44 6.47
CA ILE A 219 -8.47 26.04 6.85
C ILE A 219 -7.05 25.87 7.36
N GLU A 220 -6.90 26.11 8.67
CA GLU A 220 -5.63 26.04 9.39
C GLU A 220 -5.66 24.94 10.47
N GLU A 221 -4.51 24.65 11.05
CA GLU A 221 -4.44 23.86 12.29
C GLU A 221 -5.25 24.58 13.37
N GLN A 222 -6.16 23.87 14.04
CA GLN A 222 -6.98 24.46 15.09
C GLN A 222 -6.07 25.07 16.17
N PRO A 223 -6.28 26.34 16.57
CA PRO A 223 -5.91 26.75 17.92
C PRO A 223 -6.68 25.85 18.88
N THR A 224 -6.04 25.40 19.96
CA THR A 224 -6.54 24.39 20.92
C THR A 224 -7.82 24.76 21.69
N ASN A 225 -8.65 25.70 21.22
CA ASN A 225 -9.92 26.12 21.82
C ASN A 225 -10.86 26.79 20.76
N ALA A 226 -11.46 26.03 19.85
CA ALA A 226 -12.53 26.54 18.98
C ALA A 226 -13.90 25.94 19.39
N PRO A 227 -14.98 26.74 19.50
CA PRO A 227 -16.31 26.24 19.87
C PRO A 227 -16.96 25.46 18.72
N ASP A 228 -17.66 24.37 19.04
CA ASP A 228 -18.47 23.59 18.10
C ASP A 228 -19.46 24.49 17.35
N VAL A 229 -19.41 24.47 16.01
CA VAL A 229 -20.31 25.23 15.14
C VAL A 229 -21.35 24.27 14.56
N PHE A 230 -22.63 24.62 14.65
CA PHE A 230 -23.75 23.89 14.09
C PHE A 230 -24.00 24.32 12.63
N THR A 231 -24.25 23.36 11.73
CA THR A 231 -24.57 23.60 10.31
C THR A 231 -26.01 23.25 10.00
N CYS A 232 -26.62 23.93 9.02
CA CYS A 232 -27.98 23.61 8.57
C CYS A 232 -28.03 22.24 7.84
N PRO A 233 -28.98 21.35 8.14
CA PRO A 233 -29.13 20.05 7.47
C PRO A 233 -29.80 20.11 6.08
N GLU A 234 -30.34 21.25 5.65
CA GLU A 234 -30.97 21.42 4.34
C GLU A 234 -29.91 21.48 3.21
N GLU A 235 -30.05 20.61 2.20
CA GLU A 235 -29.12 20.56 1.06
C GLU A 235 -29.07 21.90 0.32
N GLY A 236 -27.86 22.43 0.13
CA GLY A 236 -27.61 23.71 -0.52
C GLY A 236 -27.73 24.95 0.38
N CYS A 237 -28.05 24.80 1.68
CA CYS A 237 -28.00 25.91 2.64
C CYS A 237 -26.58 26.09 3.21
N ASN A 238 -26.04 27.31 3.17
CA ASN A 238 -24.67 27.61 3.61
C ASN A 238 -24.55 28.32 4.98
N GLN A 239 -25.65 28.37 5.76
CA GLN A 239 -25.64 29.06 7.06
C GLN A 239 -25.06 28.18 8.18
N THR A 240 -24.24 28.81 9.04
CA THR A 240 -23.59 28.19 10.21
C THR A 240 -23.91 28.98 11.49
N PHE A 241 -23.98 28.29 12.63
CA PHE A 241 -24.46 28.84 13.89
C PHE A 241 -23.57 28.43 15.07
N LEU A 242 -23.21 29.41 15.91
CA LEU A 242 -22.42 29.16 17.12
C LEU A 242 -23.24 28.59 18.30
N ARG A 243 -24.58 28.54 18.18
CA ARG A 243 -25.48 28.05 19.24
C ARG A 243 -26.61 27.25 18.62
N HIS A 244 -26.95 26.12 19.23
CA HIS A 244 -28.09 25.29 18.81
C HIS A 244 -29.40 26.08 18.73
N SER A 245 -29.65 27.01 19.66
CA SER A 245 -30.83 27.89 19.64
C SER A 245 -30.93 28.75 18.38
N SER A 246 -29.79 29.15 17.79
CA SER A 246 -29.77 29.95 16.57
C SER A 246 -30.03 29.09 15.34
N LEU A 247 -29.54 27.83 15.32
CA LEU A 247 -29.89 26.85 14.29
C LEU A 247 -31.39 26.52 14.35
N GLN A 248 -31.94 26.26 15.54
CA GLN A 248 -33.35 25.96 15.71
C GLN A 248 -34.23 27.09 15.17
N ARG A 249 -33.92 28.34 15.56
CA ARG A 249 -34.64 29.51 15.04
C ARG A 249 -34.51 29.66 13.52
N HIS A 250 -33.37 29.29 12.93
CA HIS A 250 -33.21 29.30 11.47
C HIS A 250 -34.11 28.26 10.79
N LEU A 251 -34.20 27.05 11.36
CA LEU A 251 -35.10 25.99 10.89
C LEU A 251 -36.57 26.40 11.02
N ASP A 252 -36.94 27.04 12.13
CA ASP A 252 -38.31 27.49 12.39
C ASP A 252 -38.75 28.68 11.49
N CYS A 253 -37.79 29.41 10.90
CA CYS A 253 -38.07 30.60 10.07
C CYS A 253 -37.98 30.34 8.55
N GLU A 254 -37.58 29.14 8.11
CA GLU A 254 -37.44 28.66 6.69
C GLU A 254 -36.67 29.58 5.71
N LYS A 255 -35.93 30.58 6.19
CA LYS A 255 -35.13 31.48 5.33
C LYS A 255 -33.74 30.92 5.08
N HIS A 256 -33.64 30.02 4.11
CA HIS A 256 -32.36 29.47 3.65
C HIS A 256 -31.63 30.43 2.71
N SER A 257 -30.34 30.65 2.96
CA SER A 257 -29.46 31.34 2.02
C SER A 257 -28.78 30.28 1.15
N ARG A 258 -29.00 30.40 -0.16
CA ARG A 258 -28.38 29.56 -1.19
C ARG A 258 -27.56 30.50 -2.07
N VAL A 259 -26.27 30.22 -2.25
CA VAL A 259 -25.39 30.99 -3.13
C VAL A 259 -25.03 30.09 -4.30
N LEU A 260 -25.25 30.57 -5.52
CA LEU A 260 -24.81 29.88 -6.73
C LEU A 260 -23.28 29.91 -6.82
N GLU A 261 -22.68 28.76 -7.10
CA GLU A 261 -21.25 28.63 -7.38
C GLU A 261 -20.85 29.57 -8.53
N CYS A 262 -19.86 30.43 -8.33
CA CYS A 262 -19.16 31.03 -9.46
C CYS A 262 -18.20 29.99 -10.03
N GLU A 263 -18.35 29.68 -11.30
CA GLU A 263 -17.50 28.78 -12.08
C GLU A 263 -16.01 29.16 -11.91
N SER A 264 -15.22 28.29 -11.28
CA SER A 264 -13.80 28.51 -11.05
C SER A 264 -12.96 28.09 -12.28
N LEU A 265 -11.70 28.53 -12.33
CA LEU A 265 -10.76 28.07 -13.38
C LEU A 265 -10.56 26.55 -13.39
N LEU A 266 -10.74 25.88 -12.23
CA LEU A 266 -10.70 24.43 -12.14
C LEU A 266 -11.95 23.79 -12.76
N ASP A 267 -13.11 24.41 -12.59
CA ASP A 267 -14.36 23.93 -13.20
C ASP A 267 -14.29 24.07 -14.73
N LYS A 268 -13.73 25.20 -15.22
CA LYS A 268 -13.40 25.38 -16.64
C LYS A 268 -12.38 24.36 -17.15
N ALA A 269 -11.39 23.98 -16.35
CA ALA A 269 -10.42 22.96 -16.73
C ALA A 269 -11.04 21.55 -16.75
N VAL A 270 -11.95 21.23 -15.84
CA VAL A 270 -12.69 19.96 -15.83
C VAL A 270 -13.64 19.88 -17.02
N LEU A 271 -14.38 20.96 -17.32
CA LEU A 271 -15.26 21.03 -18.48
C LEU A 271 -14.47 20.97 -19.79
N SER A 272 -13.35 21.69 -19.89
CA SER A 272 -12.45 21.63 -21.05
C SER A 272 -11.80 20.25 -21.21
N TYR A 273 -11.48 19.57 -20.10
CA TYR A 273 -10.98 18.19 -20.13
C TYR A 273 -12.08 17.19 -20.52
N ALA A 274 -13.31 17.40 -20.07
CA ALA A 274 -14.47 16.61 -20.49
C ALA A 274 -14.76 16.80 -21.99
N GLU A 275 -14.73 18.03 -22.50
CA GLU A 275 -14.81 18.33 -23.94
C GLU A 275 -13.66 17.66 -24.71
N ALA A 276 -12.44 17.66 -24.17
CA ALA A 276 -11.29 17.00 -24.79
C ALA A 276 -11.46 15.47 -24.84
N LEU A 277 -12.14 14.87 -23.85
CA LEU A 277 -12.47 13.44 -23.84
C LEU A 277 -13.61 13.11 -24.80
N GLU A 278 -14.63 13.96 -24.92
CA GLU A 278 -15.72 13.79 -25.90
C GLU A 278 -15.22 13.92 -27.35
N GLY A 279 -14.16 14.72 -27.59
CA GLY A 279 -13.48 14.84 -28.89
C GLY A 279 -12.41 13.78 -29.18
N GLN A 280 -12.04 12.94 -28.20
CA GLN A 280 -11.03 11.88 -28.33
C GLN A 280 -11.57 10.53 -27.87
N ALA A 281 -12.68 10.09 -28.46
CA ALA A 281 -13.04 8.69 -28.46
C ALA A 281 -12.07 7.90 -29.38
N VAL A 282 -10.84 7.64 -28.93
CA VAL A 282 -10.13 6.45 -29.41
C VAL A 282 -10.78 5.30 -28.65
N SER A 283 -11.73 4.66 -29.32
CA SER A 283 -12.35 3.40 -28.92
C SER A 283 -11.31 2.50 -28.26
N ILE A 284 -11.54 2.16 -26.99
CA ILE A 284 -11.01 0.92 -26.41
C ILE A 284 -11.40 -0.18 -27.43
N PRO A 285 -10.46 -1.02 -27.93
CA PRO A 285 -10.83 -2.08 -28.85
C PRO A 285 -11.82 -3.01 -28.14
N GLU A 286 -13.10 -2.87 -28.45
CA GLU A 286 -14.08 -3.90 -28.14
C GLU A 286 -13.71 -5.13 -28.95
N ILE A 287 -13.25 -6.18 -28.27
CA ILE A 287 -13.10 -7.49 -28.87
C ILE A 287 -14.53 -7.99 -29.09
N GLY A 288 -15.06 -7.72 -30.28
CA GLY A 288 -16.34 -8.26 -30.73
C GLY A 288 -16.30 -9.77 -30.63
N ALA A 289 -17.29 -10.36 -29.96
CA ALA A 289 -17.54 -11.77 -29.98
C ALA A 289 -17.86 -12.19 -31.43
N THR A 290 -16.86 -12.68 -32.15
CA THR A 290 -17.11 -13.33 -33.44
C THR A 290 -17.68 -14.72 -33.19
N GLU A 291 -18.94 -14.86 -33.55
CA GLU A 291 -19.64 -16.13 -33.68
C GLU A 291 -18.83 -17.12 -34.55
N GLY A 292 -18.73 -18.35 -34.05
CA GLY A 292 -18.57 -19.59 -34.81
C GLY A 292 -17.65 -19.57 -36.03
N LYS A 293 -16.34 -19.78 -35.81
CA LYS A 293 -15.55 -20.62 -36.72
C LYS A 293 -14.66 -21.54 -35.90
N GLU A 294 -14.96 -22.83 -35.96
CA GLU A 294 -14.08 -23.90 -35.49
C GLU A 294 -12.70 -23.70 -36.11
N MET A 295 -11.73 -23.34 -35.28
CA MET A 295 -10.32 -23.38 -35.64
C MET A 295 -9.77 -24.67 -35.05
N THR A 296 -9.31 -25.54 -35.94
CA THR A 296 -8.60 -26.77 -35.64
C THR A 296 -7.49 -26.53 -34.61
N PRO A 297 -7.18 -27.52 -33.75
CA PRO A 297 -6.21 -27.33 -32.69
C PRO A 297 -4.82 -27.19 -33.32
N VAL A 298 -4.36 -25.95 -33.49
CA VAL A 298 -2.93 -25.69 -33.56
C VAL A 298 -2.38 -26.12 -32.22
N VAL A 299 -1.53 -27.14 -32.25
CA VAL A 299 -0.75 -27.63 -31.12
C VAL A 299 0.06 -26.46 -30.57
N ASN A 300 -0.51 -25.74 -29.61
CA ASN A 300 0.20 -24.75 -28.84
C ASN A 300 1.04 -25.52 -27.83
N CYS A 301 2.35 -25.53 -28.08
CA CYS A 301 3.34 -25.67 -27.01
C CYS A 301 3.23 -24.41 -26.12
N ALA A 302 2.17 -24.33 -25.30
CA ALA A 302 2.18 -23.47 -24.14
C ALA A 302 3.24 -24.07 -23.22
N ALA A 303 4.44 -23.50 -23.21
CA ALA A 303 5.39 -23.79 -22.14
C ALA A 303 4.64 -23.52 -20.83
N ASP A 304 4.43 -24.56 -20.02
CA ASP A 304 3.80 -24.46 -18.71
C ASP A 304 4.52 -23.36 -17.92
N LEU A 305 3.87 -22.20 -17.78
CA LEU A 305 4.43 -21.10 -17.00
C LEU A 305 4.59 -21.59 -15.57
N ALA A 306 5.82 -21.58 -15.06
CA ALA A 306 6.11 -22.04 -13.71
C ALA A 306 5.25 -21.29 -12.68
N MET A 307 4.67 -22.02 -11.73
CA MET A 307 3.95 -21.40 -10.61
C MET A 307 4.83 -20.33 -9.95
N GLY A 308 4.22 -19.17 -9.68
CA GLY A 308 4.91 -18.04 -9.06
C GLY A 308 5.61 -17.08 -10.03
N TRP A 309 5.56 -17.28 -11.35
CA TRP A 309 6.18 -16.37 -12.33
C TRP A 309 5.74 -14.91 -12.21
N ALA A 310 4.50 -14.67 -11.73
CA ALA A 310 3.93 -13.34 -11.54
C ALA A 310 4.18 -12.75 -10.15
N LEU A 311 4.79 -13.49 -9.21
CA LEU A 311 5.13 -12.95 -7.89
C LEU A 311 6.24 -11.91 -8.02
N LYS A 312 6.20 -10.90 -7.15
CA LYS A 312 7.29 -9.91 -7.08
C LYS A 312 8.51 -10.61 -6.51
N SER A 313 9.60 -10.66 -7.27
CA SER A 313 10.89 -11.17 -6.79
C SER A 313 11.64 -10.08 -6.05
N SER A 314 12.33 -10.44 -4.96
CA SER A 314 13.36 -9.60 -4.38
C SER A 314 14.51 -9.51 -5.38
N SER A 315 14.68 -8.35 -6.02
CA SER A 315 15.79 -8.15 -6.94
C SER A 315 17.10 -8.20 -6.16
N LYS A 316 18.05 -9.05 -6.61
CA LYS A 316 19.43 -9.00 -6.13
C LYS A 316 20.00 -7.63 -6.48
N LYS A 317 20.19 -6.76 -5.48
CA LYS A 317 20.75 -5.42 -5.67
C LYS A 317 22.23 -5.55 -6.04
N ALA A 318 22.54 -5.52 -7.33
CA ALA A 318 23.93 -5.39 -7.77
C ALA A 318 24.46 -3.99 -7.38
N ARG A 319 25.57 -3.95 -6.65
CA ARG A 319 26.23 -2.69 -6.27
C ARG A 319 26.69 -1.96 -7.54
N PHE A 320 26.47 -0.65 -7.59
CA PHE A 320 26.96 0.16 -8.70
C PHE A 320 28.49 0.20 -8.67
N SER A 321 29.12 0.05 -9.83
CA SER A 321 30.56 0.19 -9.97
C SER A 321 30.98 1.62 -9.64
N LYS A 322 32.24 1.80 -9.20
CA LYS A 322 32.80 3.13 -8.92
C LYS A 322 32.61 4.08 -10.11
N LYS A 323 32.86 3.59 -11.32
CA LYS A 323 32.67 4.30 -12.58
C LYS A 323 31.22 4.79 -12.80
N GLN A 324 30.23 3.97 -12.48
CA GLN A 324 28.82 4.37 -12.54
C GLN A 324 28.49 5.43 -11.49
N LYS A 325 28.97 5.26 -10.25
CA LYS A 325 28.79 6.24 -9.17
C LYS A 325 29.39 7.60 -9.54
N ASP A 326 30.64 7.62 -10.00
CA ASP A 326 31.36 8.85 -10.38
C ASP A 326 30.62 9.62 -11.49
N TYR A 327 30.12 8.91 -12.50
CA TYR A 327 29.33 9.52 -13.58
C TYR A 327 28.03 10.14 -13.07
N LEU A 328 27.28 9.44 -12.20
CA LEU A 328 26.03 9.94 -11.64
C LEU A 328 26.26 11.14 -10.71
N ILE A 329 27.28 11.07 -9.84
CA ILE A 329 27.68 12.18 -8.97
C ILE A 329 28.03 13.41 -9.81
N GLY A 330 28.83 13.25 -10.87
CA GLY A 330 29.17 14.35 -11.78
C GLY A 330 27.94 14.99 -12.44
N LYS A 331 26.98 14.17 -12.89
CA LYS A 331 25.71 14.68 -13.45
C LYS A 331 24.85 15.41 -12.43
N PHE A 332 24.82 14.91 -11.19
CA PHE A 332 24.10 15.55 -10.09
C PHE A 332 24.70 16.92 -9.77
N GLN A 333 26.02 16.99 -9.58
CA GLN A 333 26.76 18.22 -9.27
C GLN A 333 26.65 19.29 -10.38
N ILE A 334 26.60 18.88 -11.66
CA ILE A 334 26.33 19.83 -12.75
C ILE A 334 24.96 20.47 -12.55
N GLY A 335 23.93 19.68 -12.23
CA GLY A 335 22.59 20.20 -11.98
C GLY A 335 22.51 21.12 -10.76
N GLU A 336 23.36 20.90 -9.75
CA GLU A 336 23.50 21.81 -8.62
C GLU A 336 24.11 23.15 -9.04
N LYS A 337 25.20 23.12 -9.81
CA LYS A 337 25.88 24.34 -10.27
C LYS A 337 25.01 25.16 -11.23
N THR A 338 24.20 24.51 -12.05
CA THR A 338 23.33 25.18 -13.03
C THR A 338 21.94 25.51 -12.49
N GLY A 339 21.57 24.98 -11.32
CA GLY A 339 20.20 25.04 -10.79
C GLY A 339 19.18 24.20 -11.58
N GLN A 340 19.62 23.41 -12.57
CA GLN A 340 18.73 22.57 -13.39
C GLN A 340 18.96 21.09 -13.08
N LYS A 341 17.99 20.48 -12.41
CA LYS A 341 18.05 19.05 -12.09
C LYS A 341 18.11 18.22 -13.38
N ALA A 342 19.11 17.35 -13.47
CA ALA A 342 19.22 16.43 -14.60
C ALA A 342 18.04 15.43 -14.60
N ASP A 343 17.38 15.31 -15.75
CA ASP A 343 16.32 14.32 -15.95
C ASP A 343 16.90 12.89 -15.95
N PRO A 344 16.46 12.00 -15.04
CA PRO A 344 16.98 10.64 -14.93
C PRO A 344 16.88 9.83 -16.22
N SER A 345 15.81 10.01 -17.00
CA SER A 345 15.61 9.30 -18.27
C SER A 345 16.63 9.76 -19.33
N SER A 346 16.96 11.05 -19.33
CA SER A 346 17.99 11.62 -20.20
C SER A 346 19.39 11.18 -19.77
N VAL A 347 19.67 11.09 -18.47
CA VAL A 347 20.95 10.60 -17.94
C VAL A 347 21.17 9.12 -18.29
N ALA A 348 20.15 8.28 -18.12
CA ALA A 348 20.19 6.87 -18.49
C ALA A 348 20.41 6.70 -20.01
N ARG A 349 19.70 7.47 -20.85
CA ARG A 349 19.92 7.47 -22.31
C ARG A 349 21.34 7.92 -22.68
N ALA A 350 21.88 8.93 -22.00
CA ALA A 350 23.23 9.40 -22.23
C ALA A 350 24.30 8.34 -21.89
N MET A 351 24.05 7.45 -20.92
CA MET A 351 24.96 6.34 -20.61
C MET A 351 25.20 5.41 -21.81
N LEU A 352 24.24 5.30 -22.73
CA LEU A 352 24.31 4.40 -23.89
C LEU A 352 25.36 4.85 -24.92
N THR A 353 25.59 6.16 -25.02
CA THR A 353 26.37 6.79 -26.10
C THR A 353 27.58 7.59 -25.61
N ILE A 354 27.73 7.79 -24.31
CA ILE A 354 28.82 8.55 -23.72
C ILE A 354 30.19 7.92 -23.99
N ARG A 355 31.17 8.77 -24.31
CA ARG A 355 32.55 8.40 -24.62
C ARG A 355 33.53 9.04 -23.64
N ASN A 356 34.62 8.34 -23.38
CA ASN A 356 35.75 8.83 -22.58
C ASN A 356 36.60 9.83 -23.40
N VAL A 357 37.65 10.36 -22.78
CA VAL A 357 38.60 11.30 -23.40
C VAL A 357 39.28 10.68 -24.64
N ASN A 358 39.46 9.35 -24.66
CA ASN A 358 40.05 8.59 -25.75
C ASN A 358 39.06 8.30 -26.90
N ARG A 359 37.85 8.86 -26.86
CA ARG A 359 36.73 8.59 -27.80
C ARG A 359 36.21 7.15 -27.77
N GLU A 360 36.60 6.36 -26.79
CA GLU A 360 36.07 5.02 -26.55
C GLU A 360 34.80 5.08 -25.71
N ARG A 361 34.00 4.02 -25.74
CA ARG A 361 32.75 3.97 -24.98
C ARG A 361 33.02 3.96 -23.48
N MET A 362 32.31 4.80 -22.72
CA MET A 362 32.48 4.85 -21.27
C MET A 362 31.74 3.71 -20.55
N PHE A 363 30.72 3.06 -21.11
CA PHE A 363 30.02 1.95 -20.43
C PHE A 363 29.75 0.79 -21.38
N THR A 364 29.88 -0.44 -20.89
CA THR A 364 29.42 -1.64 -21.62
C THR A 364 27.91 -1.85 -21.43
N SER A 365 27.30 -2.74 -22.23
CA SER A 365 25.86 -3.03 -22.15
C SER A 365 25.42 -3.61 -20.81
N GLU A 366 26.34 -4.26 -20.09
CA GLU A 366 26.12 -4.79 -18.74
C GLU A 366 26.16 -3.69 -17.68
N GLU A 367 26.81 -2.56 -17.96
CA GLU A 367 26.94 -1.41 -17.06
C GLU A 367 25.83 -0.36 -17.25
N PHE A 368 24.85 -0.58 -18.13
CA PHE A 368 23.77 0.39 -18.33
C PHE A 368 22.79 0.41 -17.16
N LEU A 369 22.46 1.62 -16.72
CA LEU A 369 21.47 1.87 -15.69
C LEU A 369 20.15 2.30 -16.31
N THR A 370 19.07 1.87 -15.68
CA THR A 370 17.71 2.29 -16.01
C THR A 370 17.41 3.67 -15.41
N SER A 371 16.41 4.37 -15.97
CA SER A 371 15.94 5.65 -15.44
C SER A 371 15.54 5.56 -13.95
N SER A 372 14.93 4.44 -13.53
CA SER A 372 14.57 4.19 -12.13
C SER A 372 15.78 4.06 -11.21
N GLN A 373 16.84 3.38 -11.66
CA GLN A 373 18.11 3.26 -10.92
C GLN A 373 18.78 4.63 -10.73
N VAL A 374 18.80 5.45 -11.79
CA VAL A 374 19.33 6.83 -11.73
C VAL A 374 18.49 7.69 -10.78
N THR A 375 17.16 7.61 -10.90
CA THR A 375 16.22 8.35 -10.02
C THR A 375 16.46 8.00 -8.56
N SER A 376 16.54 6.71 -8.24
CA SER A 376 16.81 6.24 -6.87
C SER A 376 18.15 6.74 -6.35
N PHE A 377 19.20 6.74 -7.17
CA PHE A 377 20.52 7.25 -6.78
C PHE A 377 20.48 8.76 -6.50
N PHE A 378 19.88 9.56 -7.37
CA PHE A 378 19.74 11.01 -7.17
C PHE A 378 18.89 11.37 -5.94
N SER A 379 17.81 10.62 -5.69
CA SER A 379 16.98 10.82 -4.49
C SER A 379 17.78 10.57 -3.21
N ARG A 380 18.60 9.52 -3.19
CA ARG A 380 19.49 9.20 -2.05
C ARG A 380 20.58 10.25 -1.86
N LEU A 381 21.23 10.68 -2.94
CA LEU A 381 22.28 11.71 -2.87
C LEU A 381 21.72 13.06 -2.35
N ALA A 382 20.52 13.43 -2.79
CA ALA A 382 19.82 14.60 -2.28
C ALA A 382 19.40 14.46 -0.80
N ALA A 383 19.05 13.25 -0.35
CA ALA A 383 18.74 12.99 1.05
C ALA A 383 19.98 13.06 1.94
N LYS A 384 21.09 12.42 1.54
CA LYS A 384 22.39 12.50 2.22
C LYS A 384 22.81 13.95 2.44
N LYS A 385 22.69 14.78 1.41
CA LYS A 385 23.05 16.20 1.49
C LYS A 385 22.23 16.96 2.53
N ARG A 386 20.92 16.73 2.59
CA ARG A 386 20.05 17.36 3.59
C ARG A 386 20.47 17.00 5.01
N LEU A 387 21.00 15.79 5.22
CA LEU A 387 21.50 15.32 6.51
C LEU A 387 22.90 15.85 6.83
N SER A 388 23.79 15.97 5.84
CA SER A 388 25.14 16.54 6.04
C SER A 388 25.11 18.04 6.33
N GLU A 389 24.11 18.78 5.82
CA GLU A 389 23.90 20.19 6.17
C GLU A 389 23.45 20.38 7.65
N GLU A 390 23.09 19.30 8.37
CA GLU A 390 22.74 19.29 9.80
C GLU A 390 23.91 18.88 10.72
N GLY A 391 25.14 18.75 10.20
CA GLY A 391 26.37 18.75 11.02
C GLY A 391 26.99 17.41 11.42
N ASN A 392 26.70 16.31 10.70
CA ASN A 392 27.43 15.04 10.87
C ASN A 392 28.32 14.76 9.65
N ASP A 393 29.61 15.06 9.79
CA ASP A 393 30.67 14.60 8.91
C ASP A 393 31.07 13.18 9.31
N GLU A 394 30.36 12.17 8.80
CA GLU A 394 30.83 10.77 8.85
C GLU A 394 30.99 10.21 7.43
N ASP A 395 32.05 9.42 7.28
CA ASP A 395 32.75 9.06 6.04
C ASP A 395 31.89 8.42 4.93
N ASP A 396 32.39 8.59 3.70
CA ASP A 396 31.69 8.43 2.42
C ASP A 396 31.27 7.00 2.01
N GLU A 397 31.55 5.95 2.79
CA GLU A 397 31.42 4.55 2.32
C GLU A 397 30.38 3.65 3.01
N ASP A 398 29.81 4.00 4.18
CA ASP A 398 29.11 3.00 5.02
C ASP A 398 27.59 3.18 5.23
N PHE A 399 26.93 4.18 4.62
CA PHE A 399 25.48 4.39 4.86
C PHE A 399 24.59 3.27 4.27
N ASP A 400 24.99 2.68 3.13
CA ASP A 400 24.28 1.52 2.55
C ASP A 400 24.36 0.30 3.50
N ASP A 401 25.41 0.15 4.31
CA ASP A 401 25.58 -1.00 5.20
C ASP A 401 24.98 -0.74 6.59
N LEU A 402 24.99 0.50 7.11
CA LEU A 402 24.47 0.83 8.44
C LEU A 402 22.93 0.87 8.52
N GLU A 403 22.24 1.48 7.54
CA GLU A 403 20.77 1.54 7.53
C GLU A 403 20.15 0.17 7.22
N ASN A 404 20.78 -0.60 6.32
CA ASN A 404 20.35 -1.98 6.04
C ASN A 404 20.62 -2.89 7.25
N ALA A 405 21.76 -2.78 7.93
CA ALA A 405 22.04 -3.55 9.15
C ALA A 405 21.10 -3.18 10.31
N ALA A 406 20.77 -1.90 10.49
CA ALA A 406 19.81 -1.46 11.50
C ALA A 406 18.39 -1.96 11.21
N MET A 407 17.98 -1.94 9.93
CA MET A 407 16.70 -2.51 9.49
C MET A 407 16.66 -4.02 9.68
N GLU A 408 17.72 -4.74 9.30
CA GLU A 408 17.83 -6.20 9.48
C GLU A 408 17.82 -6.57 10.96
N ALA A 409 18.58 -5.87 11.82
CA ALA A 409 18.58 -6.09 13.26
C ALA A 409 17.21 -5.80 13.88
N HIS A 410 16.51 -4.76 13.42
CA HIS A 410 15.16 -4.47 13.91
C HIS A 410 14.14 -5.53 13.45
N ILE A 411 14.24 -6.00 12.21
CA ILE A 411 13.45 -7.13 11.70
C ILE A 411 13.74 -8.40 12.51
N GLU A 412 15.01 -8.68 12.81
CA GLU A 412 15.41 -9.85 13.59
C GLU A 412 14.89 -9.78 15.03
N LEU A 413 14.98 -8.61 15.69
CA LEU A 413 14.38 -8.39 17.01
C LEU A 413 12.87 -8.63 16.99
N LEU A 414 12.16 -8.06 16.01
CA LEU A 414 10.71 -8.25 15.88
C LEU A 414 10.33 -9.69 15.50
N THR A 415 11.12 -10.35 14.66
CA THR A 415 10.91 -11.75 14.29
C THR A 415 11.10 -12.65 15.50
N ASN A 416 12.09 -12.36 16.34
CA ASN A 416 12.32 -13.08 17.58
C ASN A 416 11.20 -12.82 18.60
N GLU A 417 10.74 -11.59 18.76
CA GLU A 417 9.61 -11.25 19.64
C GLU A 417 8.32 -11.96 19.20
N VAL A 418 8.05 -11.97 17.89
CA VAL A 418 6.88 -12.66 17.31
C VAL A 418 7.01 -14.16 17.39
N ALA A 419 8.21 -14.72 17.15
CA ALA A 419 8.47 -16.14 17.33
C ALA A 419 8.22 -16.55 18.79
N CYS A 420 8.63 -15.72 19.75
CA CYS A 420 8.33 -15.94 21.17
C CYS A 420 6.83 -15.90 21.50
N GLU A 421 6.00 -15.19 20.72
CA GLU A 421 4.54 -15.18 20.88
C GLU A 421 3.78 -16.27 20.10
N LEU A 422 4.34 -16.75 18.99
CA LEU A 422 3.75 -17.81 18.17
C LEU A 422 4.06 -19.21 18.72
N VAL A 423 5.14 -19.33 19.49
CA VAL A 423 5.51 -20.57 20.18
C VAL A 423 4.76 -20.66 21.51
N PRO A 424 4.18 -21.82 21.88
CA PRO A 424 3.50 -22.00 23.16
C PRO A 424 4.44 -21.70 24.34
N GLN A 425 4.16 -20.64 25.09
CA GLN A 425 4.95 -20.28 26.27
C GLN A 425 4.65 -21.21 27.45
N HIS A 426 5.70 -21.68 28.12
CA HIS A 426 5.56 -22.53 29.30
C HIS A 426 5.20 -21.69 30.55
N PRO A 427 4.23 -22.12 31.39
CA PRO A 427 3.36 -23.28 31.21
C PRO A 427 2.16 -22.98 30.29
N ILE A 428 1.76 -23.95 29.45
CA ILE A 428 0.55 -23.84 28.64
C ILE A 428 -0.65 -24.01 29.57
N MET A 429 -1.39 -22.93 29.81
CA MET A 429 -2.53 -22.91 30.72
C MET A 429 -3.86 -22.98 29.96
N TYR A 430 -4.79 -23.77 30.48
CA TYR A 430 -6.19 -23.75 30.10
C TYR A 430 -7.06 -23.63 31.35
N LYS A 431 -7.75 -22.50 31.54
CA LYS A 431 -8.44 -22.17 32.79
C LYS A 431 -7.47 -22.32 33.98
N THR A 432 -7.73 -23.26 34.89
CA THR A 432 -6.88 -23.57 36.05
C THR A 432 -5.93 -24.76 35.81
N TYR A 433 -5.95 -25.34 34.61
CA TYR A 433 -5.20 -26.54 34.26
C TYR A 433 -3.89 -26.21 33.56
N ASN A 434 -2.77 -26.72 34.09
CA ASN A 434 -1.48 -26.73 33.41
C ASN A 434 -1.44 -27.91 32.42
N LEU A 435 -1.58 -27.63 31.12
CA LEU A 435 -1.61 -28.66 30.09
C LEU A 435 -0.25 -29.35 29.93
N CYS A 436 0.87 -28.65 30.17
CA CYS A 436 2.20 -29.26 30.18
C CYS A 436 2.28 -30.41 31.21
N ASP A 437 1.79 -30.15 32.43
CA ASP A 437 1.73 -31.15 33.50
C ASP A 437 0.75 -32.29 33.17
N ILE A 438 -0.43 -31.98 32.64
CA ILE A 438 -1.45 -32.97 32.31
C ILE A 438 -0.96 -33.92 31.21
N ILE A 439 -0.28 -33.41 30.19
CA ILE A 439 0.30 -34.24 29.13
C ILE A 439 1.49 -35.04 29.67
N SER A 440 2.32 -34.47 30.55
CA SER A 440 3.46 -35.21 31.15
C SER A 440 2.99 -36.44 31.94
N ARG A 441 1.78 -36.37 32.51
CA ARG A 441 1.14 -37.45 33.26
C ARG A 441 0.19 -38.30 32.41
N SER A 442 0.13 -38.06 31.10
CA SER A 442 -0.79 -38.72 30.15
C SER A 442 -2.28 -38.65 30.58
N GLN A 443 -2.69 -37.56 31.23
CA GLN A 443 -4.02 -37.41 31.81
C GLN A 443 -5.03 -36.68 30.91
N LEU A 444 -4.65 -36.29 29.69
CA LEU A 444 -5.54 -35.61 28.75
C LEU A 444 -6.80 -36.45 28.41
N LYS A 445 -6.66 -37.79 28.45
CA LYS A 445 -7.76 -38.75 28.26
C LYS A 445 -8.91 -38.60 29.28
N LYS A 446 -8.65 -37.99 30.45
CA LYS A 446 -9.65 -37.75 31.50
C LYS A 446 -10.65 -36.65 31.12
N PHE A 447 -10.31 -35.76 30.20
CA PHE A 447 -11.21 -34.70 29.73
C PHE A 447 -12.32 -35.29 28.84
N ASN A 448 -13.52 -34.72 28.94
CA ASN A 448 -14.61 -35.08 28.04
C ASN A 448 -14.42 -34.38 26.66
N ILE A 449 -15.15 -34.83 25.63
CA ILE A 449 -15.00 -34.28 24.27
C ILE A 449 -15.29 -32.77 24.23
N SER A 450 -16.28 -32.30 24.99
CA SER A 450 -16.61 -30.87 25.05
C SER A 450 -15.45 -30.04 25.59
N ALA A 451 -14.80 -30.51 26.65
CA ALA A 451 -13.66 -29.83 27.24
C ALA A 451 -12.42 -29.88 26.33
N LEU A 452 -12.21 -30.97 25.60
CA LEU A 452 -11.13 -31.06 24.60
C LEU A 452 -11.35 -30.09 23.42
N LYS A 453 -12.59 -29.94 22.95
CA LYS A 453 -12.95 -28.93 21.95
C LYS A 453 -12.70 -27.52 22.46
N GLU A 454 -13.15 -27.23 23.68
CA GLU A 454 -12.94 -25.93 24.32
C GLU A 454 -11.45 -25.63 24.52
N ILE A 455 -10.62 -26.64 24.79
CA ILE A 455 -9.16 -26.49 24.82
C ILE A 455 -8.62 -26.16 23.43
N CYS A 456 -9.03 -26.89 22.38
CA CYS A 456 -8.63 -26.59 21.00
C CYS A 456 -9.02 -25.17 20.59
N ASP A 457 -10.26 -24.75 20.87
CA ASP A 457 -10.77 -23.41 20.57
C ASP A 457 -10.01 -22.33 21.36
N SER A 458 -9.74 -22.57 22.65
CA SER A 458 -8.98 -21.65 23.50
C SER A 458 -7.52 -21.51 23.06
N LEU A 459 -6.94 -22.54 22.45
CA LEU A 459 -5.55 -22.55 21.96
C LEU A 459 -5.47 -22.29 20.45
N MET A 460 -6.60 -22.01 19.78
CA MET A 460 -6.69 -21.79 18.33
C MET A 460 -6.12 -22.95 17.49
N ILE A 461 -6.26 -24.18 17.99
CA ILE A 461 -5.87 -25.40 17.28
C ILE A 461 -6.98 -25.75 16.29
N ASP A 462 -6.66 -25.74 14.98
CA ASP A 462 -7.62 -26.12 13.96
C ASP A 462 -8.03 -27.59 14.11
N ALA A 463 -9.29 -27.81 14.47
CA ALA A 463 -9.91 -29.12 14.62
C ALA A 463 -11.14 -29.28 13.70
N THR A 464 -11.23 -28.49 12.61
CA THR A 464 -12.33 -28.55 11.64
C THR A 464 -12.40 -29.87 10.87
N ASP A 465 -11.27 -30.55 10.75
CA ASP A 465 -11.08 -31.88 10.14
C ASP A 465 -11.50 -33.04 11.07
N VAL A 466 -11.75 -32.79 12.36
CA VAL A 466 -12.08 -33.83 13.33
C VAL A 466 -13.58 -34.15 13.34
N SER A 467 -13.93 -35.38 12.91
CA SER A 467 -15.32 -35.86 13.06
C SER A 467 -15.70 -35.95 14.55
N ALA A 468 -16.78 -35.25 14.91
CA ALA A 468 -17.11 -34.79 16.26
C ALA A 468 -17.32 -35.84 17.39
N LYS A 469 -17.06 -37.13 17.16
CA LYS A 469 -17.41 -38.23 18.09
C LYS A 469 -16.22 -38.97 18.73
N ARG A 470 -14.97 -38.73 18.32
CA ARG A 470 -13.80 -39.43 18.89
C ARG A 470 -12.92 -38.47 19.70
N LYS A 471 -12.48 -38.88 20.90
CA LYS A 471 -11.56 -38.08 21.75
C LYS A 471 -10.14 -38.01 21.18
N GLN A 472 -9.68 -39.13 20.62
CA GLN A 472 -8.28 -39.35 20.25
C GLN A 472 -7.71 -38.27 19.29
N PRO A 473 -8.41 -37.82 18.23
CA PRO A 473 -7.86 -36.80 17.34
C PRO A 473 -7.69 -35.42 17.99
N TYR A 474 -8.58 -35.04 18.92
CA TYR A 474 -8.41 -33.80 19.69
C TYR A 474 -7.20 -33.89 20.62
N ILE A 475 -6.99 -35.06 21.23
CA ILE A 475 -5.82 -35.30 22.10
C ILE A 475 -4.54 -35.17 21.28
N GLU A 476 -4.46 -35.82 20.11
CA GLU A 476 -3.30 -35.77 19.23
C GLU A 476 -2.96 -34.35 18.81
N LYS A 477 -3.95 -33.54 18.40
CA LYS A 477 -3.71 -32.14 18.03
C LYS A 477 -3.26 -31.27 19.21
N ILE A 478 -3.79 -31.49 20.42
CA ILE A 478 -3.36 -30.77 21.63
C ILE A 478 -1.92 -31.19 22.00
N GLU A 479 -1.61 -32.48 21.92
CA GLU A 479 -0.26 -33.00 22.18
C GLU A 479 0.75 -32.45 21.16
N GLU A 480 0.41 -32.47 19.87
CA GLU A 480 1.19 -31.88 18.78
C GLU A 480 1.45 -30.40 19.01
N PHE A 481 0.42 -29.61 19.30
CA PHE A 481 0.58 -28.19 19.64
C PHE A 481 1.53 -28.00 20.83
N CYS A 482 1.39 -28.81 21.88
CA CYS A 482 2.23 -28.71 23.08
C CYS A 482 3.68 -29.19 22.87
N THR A 483 4.02 -29.86 21.75
CA THR A 483 5.43 -30.16 21.42
C THR A 483 6.23 -28.91 21.12
N GLY A 484 5.59 -27.83 20.68
CA GLY A 484 6.23 -26.53 20.48
C GLY A 484 6.62 -25.82 21.79
N CYS A 485 6.19 -26.32 22.95
CA CYS A 485 6.52 -25.71 24.23
C CYS A 485 8.00 -25.89 24.59
N THR A 486 8.63 -24.87 25.17
CA THR A 486 10.02 -24.93 25.64
C THR A 486 10.29 -25.99 26.71
N CYS A 487 9.27 -26.51 27.39
CA CYS A 487 9.43 -27.63 28.34
C CYS A 487 9.52 -29.01 27.67
N ARG A 488 9.38 -29.09 26.34
CA ARG A 488 9.43 -30.33 25.54
C ARG A 488 10.38 -30.25 24.34
N GLY A 489 10.89 -29.06 24.04
CA GLY A 489 11.89 -28.80 22.99
C GLY A 489 13.32 -29.02 23.45
#